data_AF-A0A7J6U2Z5-F1
#
_entry.id   AF-A0A7J6U2Z5-F1
#
_cell.length_a   1.000
_cell.length_b   1.000
_cell.length_c   1.000
_cell.angle_alpha   90.00
_cell.angle_beta   90.00
_cell.angle_gamma   90.00
#
_symmetry.space_group_name_H-M   'P 1'
#
loop_
_entity.id
_entity.type
_entity.pdbx_description
1 polymer ?
#
loop_
_entity_poly.entity_id
_entity_poly.type
_entity_poly.pdbx_seq_one_letter_code
_entity_poly.pdbx_strand_id
1 'polypeptide(L)'
;MLNAFLGALKKQGWRKLRLTTLLLCVYAVWRIINRLRRKRSGPMDPRVTLSLTGSGSRIAYHLGVIACLRDHVDLSNVRMSSISGGACMLIVLALQHVEISEMMLLGLRMMERMIKNNGTGTYFLKQEEVMDQILRDLRVMCHMEDEDIARLSREHRAYVGVTTLTPYPQHANICIPRDPREALLTMGASMTIPPFFRSFGRVN
;
A
#
# COMPACT_ATOMS: atom_id res chain seq x y z
N MET A 1 34.18 -5.51 50.53
CA MET A 1 33.57 -4.62 49.51
C MET A 1 33.15 -5.36 48.23
N LEU A 2 33.97 -6.25 47.66
CA LEU A 2 33.66 -6.96 46.40
C LEU A 2 32.33 -7.75 46.42
N ASN A 3 32.03 -8.46 47.52
CA ASN A 3 30.79 -9.24 47.66
C ASN A 3 29.51 -8.36 47.73
N ALA A 4 29.61 -7.14 48.27
CA ALA A 4 28.49 -6.21 48.30
C ALA A 4 28.20 -5.63 46.91
N PHE A 5 29.25 -5.35 46.13
CA PHE A 5 29.15 -4.86 44.76
C PHE A 5 28.57 -5.92 43.80
N LEU A 6 29.03 -7.18 43.90
CA LEU A 6 28.48 -8.30 43.13
C LEU A 6 27.01 -8.60 43.50
N GLY A 7 26.64 -8.46 44.77
CA GLY A 7 25.25 -8.58 45.23
C GLY A 7 24.34 -7.48 44.68
N ALA A 8 24.84 -6.24 44.58
CA ALA A 8 24.12 -5.10 44.01
C ALA A 8 23.89 -5.26 42.50
N LEU A 9 24.92 -5.71 41.75
CA LEU A 9 24.81 -6.00 40.32
C LEU A 9 23.82 -7.15 40.03
N LYS A 10 23.84 -8.22 40.84
CA LYS A 10 22.83 -9.29 40.76
C LYS A 10 21.44 -8.72 41.01
N LYS A 11 21.22 -7.99 42.11
CA LYS A 11 19.91 -7.38 42.43
C LYS A 11 19.40 -6.45 41.33
N GLN A 12 20.27 -5.68 40.70
CA GLN A 12 19.92 -4.79 39.59
C GLN A 12 19.56 -5.58 38.32
N GLY A 13 20.29 -6.66 38.02
CA GLY A 13 19.95 -7.60 36.94
C GLY A 13 18.58 -8.27 37.14
N TRP A 14 18.29 -8.72 38.36
CA TRP A 14 16.99 -9.31 38.72
C TRP A 14 15.83 -8.31 38.60
N ARG A 15 16.04 -7.04 38.95
CA ARG A 15 15.03 -5.98 38.76
C ARG A 15 14.75 -5.73 37.28
N LYS A 16 15.80 -5.64 36.44
CA LYS A 16 15.64 -5.48 34.99
C LYS A 16 14.92 -6.67 34.38
N LEU A 17 15.30 -7.91 34.74
CA LEU A 17 14.65 -9.12 34.24
C LEU A 17 13.16 -9.17 34.62
N ARG A 18 12.81 -8.87 35.87
CA ARG A 18 11.41 -8.80 36.32
C ARG A 18 10.61 -7.76 35.55
N LEU A 19 11.18 -6.57 35.31
CA LEU A 19 10.52 -5.52 34.54
C LEU A 19 10.29 -5.96 33.09
N THR A 20 11.30 -6.55 32.44
CA THR A 20 11.16 -7.05 31.06
C THR A 20 10.12 -8.15 30.97
N THR A 21 10.12 -9.11 31.89
CA THR A 21 9.10 -10.18 31.94
C THR A 21 7.71 -9.60 32.17
N LEU A 22 7.56 -8.63 33.08
CA LEU A 22 6.28 -7.95 33.31
C LEU A 22 5.78 -7.25 32.04
N LEU A 23 6.66 -6.51 31.35
CA LEU A 23 6.32 -5.84 30.09
C LEU A 23 5.92 -6.84 29.00
N LEU A 24 6.60 -7.98 28.89
CA LEU A 24 6.25 -9.04 27.96
C LEU A 24 4.91 -9.69 28.30
N CYS A 25 4.62 -9.93 29.58
CA CYS A 25 3.32 -10.43 30.03
C CYS A 25 2.19 -9.44 29.73
N VAL A 26 2.39 -8.15 30.03
CA VAL A 26 1.43 -7.08 29.70
C VAL A 26 1.20 -7.01 28.20
N TYR A 27 2.27 -7.08 27.39
CA TYR A 27 2.18 -7.09 25.93
C TYR A 27 1.43 -8.34 25.41
N ALA A 28 1.70 -9.52 25.96
CA ALA A 28 1.02 -10.76 25.59
C ALA A 28 -0.49 -10.68 25.92
N VAL A 29 -0.85 -10.22 27.12
CA VAL A 29 -2.24 -10.02 27.53
C VAL A 29 -2.92 -8.99 26.64
N TRP A 30 -2.29 -7.84 26.38
CA TRP A 30 -2.80 -6.81 25.47
C TRP A 30 -3.03 -7.37 24.05
N ARG A 31 -2.10 -8.18 23.54
CA ARG A 31 -2.22 -8.83 22.23
C ARG A 31 -3.36 -9.84 22.18
N ILE A 32 -3.56 -10.62 23.25
CA ILE A 32 -4.68 -11.57 23.37
C ILE A 32 -6.01 -10.81 23.44
N ILE A 33 -6.12 -9.78 24.28
CA ILE A 33 -7.32 -8.93 24.38
C ILE A 33 -7.65 -8.30 23.03
N ASN A 34 -6.66 -7.76 22.32
CA ASN A 34 -6.89 -7.18 20.99
C ASN A 34 -7.27 -8.23 19.95
N ARG A 35 -6.72 -9.44 19.99
CA ARG A 35 -7.17 -10.55 19.15
C ARG A 35 -8.61 -10.96 19.45
N LEU A 36 -8.99 -11.00 20.72
CA LEU A 36 -10.36 -11.34 21.15
C LEU A 36 -11.35 -10.21 20.87
N ARG A 37 -10.93 -8.95 20.94
CA ARG A 37 -11.72 -7.77 20.52
C ARG A 37 -11.89 -7.69 19.00
N ARG A 38 -10.93 -8.20 18.22
CA ARG A 38 -11.08 -8.44 16.77
C ARG A 38 -12.06 -9.59 16.45
N LYS A 39 -13.00 -9.89 17.35
CA LYS A 39 -14.12 -10.82 17.11
C LYS A 39 -14.87 -10.36 15.86
N ARG A 40 -14.81 -11.25 14.85
CA ARG A 40 -15.58 -11.31 13.61
C ARG A 40 -16.05 -9.95 13.10
N SER A 41 -15.30 -9.44 12.11
CA SER A 41 -15.85 -8.67 11.01
C SER A 41 -17.28 -9.13 10.74
N GLY A 42 -18.20 -8.18 10.57
CA GLY A 42 -19.62 -8.44 10.33
C GLY A 42 -19.89 -9.39 9.15
N PRO A 43 -21.12 -9.46 8.63
CA PRO A 43 -21.41 -10.33 7.49
C PRO A 43 -20.34 -10.15 6.39
N MET A 44 -19.74 -11.28 5.98
CA MET A 44 -18.70 -11.28 4.97
C MET A 44 -19.29 -10.71 3.70
N ASP A 45 -18.66 -9.68 3.16
CA ASP A 45 -19.06 -9.11 1.88
C ASP A 45 -19.03 -10.22 0.81
N PRO A 46 -20.15 -10.51 0.14
CA PRO A 46 -20.26 -11.62 -0.80
C PRO A 46 -19.48 -11.38 -2.10
N ARG A 47 -19.01 -10.16 -2.36
CA ARG A 47 -18.31 -9.81 -3.59
C ARG A 47 -16.95 -10.50 -3.67
N VAL A 48 -16.68 -11.10 -4.84
CA VAL A 48 -15.38 -11.65 -5.20
C VAL A 48 -14.32 -10.56 -5.07
N THR A 49 -13.14 -10.94 -4.55
CA THR A 49 -12.02 -10.02 -4.38
C THR A 49 -10.87 -10.47 -5.27
N LEU A 50 -10.47 -9.61 -6.21
CA LEU A 50 -9.25 -9.77 -6.98
C LEU A 50 -8.10 -9.05 -6.26
N SER A 51 -6.98 -9.75 -6.09
CA SER A 51 -5.79 -9.16 -5.46
C SER A 51 -4.65 -9.04 -6.47
N LEU A 52 -4.18 -7.81 -6.67
CA LEU A 52 -3.08 -7.46 -7.58
C LEU A 52 -1.78 -7.32 -6.78
N THR A 53 -0.79 -8.15 -7.12
CA THR A 53 0.53 -8.11 -6.50
C THR A 53 1.38 -6.96 -7.04
N GLY A 54 2.52 -6.71 -6.40
CA GLY A 54 3.49 -5.73 -6.89
C GLY A 54 4.05 -6.13 -8.25
N SER A 55 3.87 -5.27 -9.25
CA SER A 55 4.37 -5.51 -10.61
C SER A 55 5.82 -5.10 -10.80
N GLY A 56 6.32 -4.08 -10.09
CA GLY A 56 7.65 -3.53 -10.32
C GLY A 56 7.83 -3.10 -11.78
N SER A 57 8.88 -3.58 -12.44
CA SER A 57 9.09 -3.38 -13.89
C SER A 57 8.25 -4.32 -14.78
N ARG A 58 7.52 -5.28 -14.20
CA ARG A 58 6.68 -6.26 -14.91
C ARG A 58 5.25 -5.75 -15.15
N ILE A 59 5.11 -4.44 -15.39
CA ILE A 59 3.82 -3.79 -15.63
C ILE A 59 3.14 -4.35 -16.88
N ALA A 60 3.90 -4.57 -17.96
CA ALA A 60 3.35 -5.08 -19.21
C ALA A 60 2.68 -6.46 -19.06
N TYR A 61 3.28 -7.35 -18.26
CA TYR A 61 2.68 -8.65 -17.94
C TYR A 61 1.34 -8.51 -17.20
N HIS A 62 1.28 -7.61 -16.21
CA HIS A 62 0.05 -7.37 -15.46
C HIS A 62 -1.05 -6.77 -16.36
N LEU A 63 -0.70 -5.84 -17.25
CA LEU A 63 -1.64 -5.27 -18.21
C LEU A 63 -2.21 -6.33 -19.16
N GLY A 64 -1.39 -7.28 -19.63
CA GLY A 64 -1.87 -8.39 -20.46
C GLY A 64 -2.85 -9.30 -19.72
N VAL A 65 -2.59 -9.60 -18.44
CA VAL A 65 -3.54 -10.37 -17.60
C VAL A 65 -4.85 -9.60 -17.39
N ILE A 66 -4.77 -8.29 -17.16
CA ILE A 66 -5.93 -7.41 -16.99
C ILE A 66 -6.77 -7.34 -18.27
N ALA A 67 -6.12 -7.27 -19.44
CA ALA A 67 -6.79 -7.34 -20.74
C ALA A 67 -7.61 -8.63 -20.86
N CYS A 68 -6.94 -9.76 -20.66
CA CYS A 68 -7.60 -11.06 -20.70
C CYS A 68 -8.78 -11.15 -19.73
N LEU A 69 -8.64 -10.63 -18.50
CA LEU A 69 -9.74 -10.61 -17.53
C LEU A 69 -10.92 -9.74 -17.98
N ARG A 70 -10.67 -8.54 -18.52
CA ARG A 70 -11.72 -7.64 -19.01
C ARG A 70 -12.47 -8.23 -20.21
N ASP A 71 -11.78 -8.99 -21.07
CA ASP A 71 -12.39 -9.61 -22.25
C ASP A 71 -13.31 -10.80 -21.89
N HIS A 72 -13.10 -11.43 -20.72
CA HIS A 72 -13.77 -12.70 -20.39
C HIS A 72 -14.63 -12.65 -19.12
N VAL A 73 -14.52 -11.61 -18.29
CA VAL A 73 -15.17 -11.55 -16.98
C VAL A 73 -15.80 -10.17 -16.74
N ASP A 74 -17.04 -10.15 -16.26
CA ASP A 74 -17.63 -8.91 -15.76
C ASP A 74 -17.01 -8.52 -14.41
N LEU A 75 -16.29 -7.40 -14.40
CA LEU A 75 -15.60 -6.87 -13.24
C LEU A 75 -16.40 -5.77 -12.51
N SER A 76 -17.63 -5.46 -12.96
CA SER A 76 -18.46 -4.37 -12.45
C SER A 76 -18.78 -4.49 -10.95
N ASN A 77 -18.85 -5.71 -10.41
CA ASN A 77 -19.16 -5.98 -9.00
C ASN A 77 -18.02 -6.70 -8.25
N VAL A 78 -16.79 -6.59 -8.75
CA VAL A 78 -15.60 -7.18 -8.13
C VAL A 78 -14.93 -6.15 -7.20
N ARG A 79 -14.50 -6.60 -6.02
CA ARG A 79 -13.59 -5.85 -5.15
C ARG A 79 -12.17 -6.10 -5.58
N MET A 80 -11.33 -5.09 -5.43
CA MET A 80 -9.96 -5.10 -5.89
C MET A 80 -9.07 -4.65 -4.74
N SER A 81 -8.04 -5.43 -4.43
CA SER A 81 -6.97 -5.02 -3.53
C SER A 81 -5.65 -5.03 -4.28
N SER A 82 -4.74 -4.13 -3.94
CA SER A 82 -3.47 -4.03 -4.65
C SER A 82 -2.33 -3.61 -3.76
N ILE A 83 -1.10 -3.97 -4.14
CA ILE A 83 0.12 -3.48 -3.52
C ILE A 83 1.14 -3.04 -4.55
N SER A 84 2.04 -2.11 -4.16
CA SER A 84 3.15 -1.63 -4.97
C SER A 84 2.70 -1.26 -6.40
N GLY A 85 3.44 -1.62 -7.45
CA GLY A 85 3.06 -1.30 -8.84
C GLY A 85 1.70 -1.88 -9.27
N GLY A 86 1.15 -2.87 -8.55
CA GLY A 86 -0.22 -3.34 -8.76
C GLY A 86 -1.28 -2.29 -8.41
N ALA A 87 -0.94 -1.30 -7.57
CA ALA A 87 -1.84 -0.20 -7.24
C ALA A 87 -2.13 0.67 -8.46
N CYS A 88 -1.14 0.97 -9.29
CA CYS A 88 -1.37 1.68 -10.55
C CYS A 88 -2.30 0.89 -11.49
N MET A 89 -2.20 -0.44 -11.47
CA MET A 89 -3.05 -1.32 -12.27
C MET A 89 -4.47 -1.43 -11.74
N LEU A 90 -4.67 -1.18 -10.44
CA LEU A 90 -6.00 -1.17 -9.83
C LEU A 90 -6.88 -0.10 -10.44
N ILE A 91 -6.36 1.10 -10.73
CA ILE A 91 -7.14 2.17 -11.38
C ILE A 91 -7.65 1.68 -12.73
N VAL A 92 -6.77 1.09 -13.55
CA VAL A 92 -7.14 0.58 -14.87
C VAL A 92 -8.22 -0.46 -14.71
N LEU A 93 -7.97 -1.50 -13.92
CA LEU A 93 -8.93 -2.58 -13.77
C LEU A 93 -10.31 -2.09 -13.27
N ALA A 94 -10.32 -1.12 -12.35
CA ALA A 94 -11.52 -0.59 -11.74
C ALA A 94 -12.27 0.40 -12.67
N LEU A 95 -11.54 1.15 -13.50
CA LEU A 95 -12.08 2.11 -14.45
C LEU A 95 -12.13 1.48 -15.85
N GLN A 96 -13.22 0.77 -16.13
CA GLN A 96 -13.37 -0.01 -17.36
C GLN A 96 -13.28 0.83 -18.65
N HIS A 97 -13.53 2.14 -18.59
CA HIS A 97 -13.41 3.05 -19.74
C HIS A 97 -11.94 3.41 -20.08
N VAL A 98 -10.99 3.17 -19.17
CA VAL A 98 -9.57 3.44 -19.43
C VAL A 98 -9.03 2.36 -20.34
N GLU A 99 -8.48 2.75 -21.49
CA GLU A 99 -7.91 1.82 -22.45
C GLU A 99 -6.58 1.26 -21.96
N ILE A 100 -6.35 -0.03 -22.22
CA ILE A 100 -5.15 -0.73 -21.74
C ILE A 100 -3.90 -0.21 -22.46
N SER A 101 -4.06 0.20 -23.72
CA SER A 101 -3.00 0.82 -24.54
C SER A 101 -2.54 2.16 -23.97
N GLU A 102 -3.47 3.00 -23.49
CA GLU A 102 -3.17 4.28 -22.84
C GLU A 102 -2.37 4.06 -21.57
N MET A 103 -2.75 3.07 -20.76
CA MET A 103 -1.99 2.72 -19.56
C MET A 103 -0.61 2.16 -19.89
N MET A 104 -0.48 1.34 -20.93
CA MET A 104 0.82 0.85 -21.37
C MET A 104 1.73 2.03 -21.73
N LEU A 105 1.20 3.01 -22.48
CA LEU A 105 1.93 4.20 -22.87
C LEU A 105 2.33 5.05 -21.64
N LEU A 106 1.44 5.18 -20.66
CA LEU A 106 1.75 5.82 -19.38
C LEU A 106 2.90 5.11 -18.67
N GLY A 107 2.84 3.78 -18.55
CA GLY A 107 3.91 2.98 -17.94
C GLY A 107 5.26 3.16 -18.65
N LEU A 108 5.27 3.18 -19.98
CA LEU A 108 6.48 3.44 -20.78
C LEU A 108 7.03 4.84 -20.53
N ARG A 109 6.17 5.89 -20.53
CA ARG A 109 6.59 7.28 -20.23
C ARG A 109 7.15 7.42 -18.82
N MET A 110 6.56 6.73 -17.84
CA MET A 110 7.08 6.71 -16.47
C MET A 110 8.46 6.07 -16.42
N MET A 111 8.65 4.92 -17.05
CA MET A 111 9.97 4.26 -17.12
C MET A 111 11.01 5.13 -17.83
N GLU A 112 10.64 5.74 -18.97
CA GLU A 112 11.52 6.65 -19.70
C GLU A 112 11.95 7.84 -18.83
N ARG A 113 11.02 8.48 -18.12
CA ARG A 113 11.33 9.58 -17.19
C ARG A 113 12.20 9.11 -16.03
N MET A 114 11.92 7.94 -15.46
CA MET A 114 12.75 7.36 -14.42
C MET A 114 14.19 7.12 -14.89
N ILE A 115 14.39 6.74 -16.16
CA ILE A 115 15.72 6.57 -16.77
C ILE A 115 16.37 7.93 -17.03
N LYS A 116 15.65 8.89 -17.63
CA LYS A 116 16.18 10.20 -18.02
C LYS A 116 16.51 11.11 -16.83
N ASN A 117 15.66 11.14 -15.81
CA ASN A 117 15.83 12.03 -14.66
C ASN A 117 16.89 11.52 -13.66
N ASN A 118 17.30 10.26 -13.77
CA ASN A 118 18.27 9.64 -12.87
C ASN A 118 19.62 9.40 -13.54
N GLY A 119 20.34 10.48 -13.88
CA GLY A 119 21.75 10.43 -14.25
C GLY A 119 22.69 9.76 -13.23
N THR A 120 22.17 9.30 -12.07
CA THR A 120 22.89 8.63 -10.98
C THR A 120 22.25 7.31 -10.48
N GLY A 121 21.22 6.76 -11.16
CA GLY A 121 20.64 5.45 -10.85
C GLY A 121 19.23 5.47 -10.22
N THR A 122 18.59 4.29 -10.15
CA THR A 122 17.16 3.99 -9.87
C THR A 122 16.59 4.40 -8.50
N TYR A 123 17.28 5.25 -7.75
CA TYR A 123 17.05 5.46 -6.32
C TYR A 123 16.60 6.89 -6.02
N PHE A 124 15.94 7.09 -4.88
CA PHE A 124 15.59 8.42 -4.34
C PHE A 124 14.52 9.23 -5.12
N LEU A 125 13.46 8.58 -5.59
CA LEU A 125 12.27 9.29 -6.03
C LEU A 125 11.51 9.93 -4.84
N LYS A 126 10.90 11.09 -5.06
CA LYS A 126 9.95 11.69 -4.11
C LYS A 126 8.54 11.23 -4.47
N GLN A 127 7.85 10.60 -3.51
CA GLN A 127 6.52 10.03 -3.73
C GLN A 127 5.53 11.07 -4.28
N GLU A 128 5.41 12.23 -3.65
CA GLU A 128 4.45 13.27 -4.02
C GLU A 128 4.65 13.73 -5.47
N GLU A 129 5.90 14.01 -5.89
CA GLU A 129 6.21 14.42 -7.25
C GLU A 129 5.84 13.36 -8.29
N VAL A 130 6.11 12.08 -7.98
CA VAL A 130 5.74 10.97 -8.86
C VAL A 130 4.22 10.80 -8.92
N MET A 131 3.52 10.86 -7.79
CA MET A 131 2.07 10.69 -7.74
C MET A 131 1.31 11.86 -8.39
N ASP A 132 1.74 13.10 -8.17
CA ASP A 132 1.17 14.28 -8.82
C ASP A 132 1.34 14.21 -10.35
N GLN A 133 2.47 13.66 -10.81
CA GLN A 133 2.70 13.43 -12.23
C GLN A 133 1.81 12.32 -12.80
N ILE A 134 1.68 11.18 -12.10
CA ILE A 134 0.78 10.09 -12.50
C ILE A 134 -0.66 10.62 -12.59
N LEU A 135 -1.11 11.40 -11.61
CA LEU A 135 -2.45 11.99 -11.62
C LEU A 135 -2.68 12.88 -12.84
N ARG A 136 -1.70 13.74 -13.18
CA ARG A 136 -1.77 14.55 -14.41
C ARG A 136 -1.86 13.69 -15.66
N ASP A 137 -1.01 12.67 -15.78
CA ASP A 137 -1.01 11.82 -16.96
C ASP A 137 -2.28 10.96 -17.06
N LEU A 138 -2.84 10.47 -15.95
CA LEU A 138 -4.12 9.75 -15.93
C LEU A 138 -5.27 10.64 -16.42
N ARG A 139 -5.30 11.92 -16.02
CA ARG A 139 -6.31 12.87 -16.49
C ARG A 139 -6.18 13.18 -17.99
N VAL A 140 -4.95 13.39 -18.45
CA VAL A 140 -4.69 13.81 -19.84
C VAL A 140 -4.77 12.64 -20.82
N MET A 141 -4.23 11.49 -20.45
CA MET A 141 -4.07 10.34 -21.34
C MET A 141 -5.20 9.32 -21.22
N CYS A 142 -5.73 9.13 -20.01
CA CYS A 142 -6.74 8.11 -19.74
C CYS A 142 -8.12 8.72 -19.48
N HIS A 143 -8.26 10.05 -19.65
CA HIS A 143 -9.49 10.79 -19.40
C HIS A 143 -10.12 10.54 -18.02
N MET A 144 -9.29 10.20 -17.02
CA MET A 144 -9.77 9.91 -15.67
C MET A 144 -10.37 11.16 -15.03
N GLU A 145 -11.61 11.05 -14.55
CA GLU A 145 -12.30 12.13 -13.86
C GLU A 145 -12.25 11.96 -12.34
N ASP A 146 -12.50 13.04 -11.60
CA ASP A 146 -12.52 12.98 -10.14
C ASP A 146 -13.70 12.11 -9.63
N GLU A 147 -14.81 12.10 -10.36
CA GLU A 147 -16.00 11.28 -10.06
C GLU A 147 -15.70 9.78 -10.16
N ASP A 148 -14.75 9.37 -11.00
CA ASP A 148 -14.34 7.97 -11.10
C ASP A 148 -13.75 7.45 -9.79
N ILE A 149 -12.85 8.23 -9.18
CA ILE A 149 -12.26 7.90 -7.88
C ILE A 149 -13.33 7.97 -6.77
N ALA A 150 -14.18 9.00 -6.80
CA ALA A 150 -15.26 9.14 -5.85
C ALA A 150 -16.25 7.96 -5.90
N ARG A 151 -16.56 7.45 -7.10
CA ARG A 151 -17.38 6.24 -7.30
C ARG A 151 -16.71 5.01 -6.70
N LEU A 152 -15.43 4.75 -7.01
CA LEU A 152 -14.70 3.61 -6.45
C LEU A 152 -14.65 3.60 -4.92
N SER A 153 -14.48 4.79 -4.34
CA SER A 153 -14.48 5.00 -2.89
C SER A 153 -15.86 4.74 -2.27
N ARG A 154 -16.94 5.30 -2.86
CA ARG A 154 -18.32 5.08 -2.40
C ARG A 154 -18.76 3.62 -2.49
N GLU A 155 -18.37 2.92 -3.55
CA GLU A 155 -18.71 1.52 -3.76
C GLU A 155 -17.85 0.55 -2.93
N HIS A 156 -16.83 1.06 -2.23
CA HIS A 156 -15.87 0.25 -1.48
C HIS A 156 -15.27 -0.89 -2.34
N ARG A 157 -14.89 -0.56 -3.58
CA ARG A 157 -14.39 -1.54 -4.55
C ARG A 157 -12.88 -1.58 -4.66
N ALA A 158 -12.18 -0.53 -4.24
CA ALA A 158 -10.75 -0.42 -4.43
C ALA A 158 -10.02 -0.27 -3.09
N TYR A 159 -9.04 -1.14 -2.86
CA TYR A 159 -8.22 -1.16 -1.66
C TYR A 159 -6.74 -1.20 -2.01
N VAL A 160 -5.94 -0.53 -1.19
CA VAL A 160 -4.49 -0.51 -1.28
C VAL A 160 -3.92 -1.07 0.00
N GLY A 161 -3.11 -2.11 -0.13
CA GLY A 161 -2.35 -2.68 0.96
C GLY A 161 -1.14 -1.80 1.26
N VAL A 162 -1.00 -1.39 2.51
CA VAL A 162 0.14 -0.63 3.02
C VAL A 162 0.65 -1.26 4.31
N THR A 163 1.89 -0.94 4.67
CA THR A 163 2.44 -1.25 5.99
C THR A 163 2.58 0.05 6.76
N THR A 164 1.77 0.24 7.80
CA THR A 164 1.92 1.38 8.72
C THR A 164 3.07 1.09 9.68
N LEU A 165 3.93 2.06 9.95
CA LEU A 165 5.08 1.87 10.86
C LEU A 165 4.82 2.40 12.29
N THR A 166 3.74 3.14 12.50
CA THR A 166 3.38 3.76 13.76
C THR A 166 2.01 3.27 14.27
N PRO A 167 1.85 2.97 15.57
CA PRO A 167 2.90 2.88 16.60
C PRO A 167 3.81 1.65 16.42
N TYR A 168 3.41 0.65 15.64
CA TYR A 168 4.22 -0.53 15.28
C TYR A 168 3.86 -1.00 13.87
N PRO A 169 4.76 -1.71 13.16
CA PRO A 169 4.50 -2.30 11.86
C PRO A 169 3.20 -3.11 11.82
N GLN A 170 2.22 -2.66 11.04
CA GLN A 170 0.98 -3.38 10.79
C GLN A 170 0.59 -3.29 9.32
N HIS A 171 0.16 -4.41 8.75
CA HIS A 171 -0.47 -4.42 7.44
C HIS A 171 -1.89 -3.89 7.56
N ALA A 172 -2.23 -2.95 6.67
CA ALA A 172 -3.56 -2.38 6.55
C ALA A 172 -3.97 -2.41 5.07
N ASN A 173 -5.24 -2.68 4.82
CA ASN A 173 -5.85 -2.45 3.51
C ASN A 173 -6.71 -1.19 3.64
N ILE A 174 -6.28 -0.12 2.99
CA ILE A 174 -6.94 1.17 2.99
C ILE A 174 -7.88 1.22 1.78
N CYS A 175 -9.15 1.49 2.01
CA CYS A 175 -10.07 1.80 0.90
C CYS A 175 -9.60 3.08 0.24
N ILE A 176 -9.60 3.14 -1.10
CA ILE A 176 -9.21 4.34 -1.83
C ILE A 176 -10.04 5.55 -1.33
N PRO A 177 -9.39 6.64 -0.90
CA PRO A 177 -10.05 7.91 -0.57
C PRO A 177 -10.86 8.48 -1.73
N ARG A 178 -11.78 9.40 -1.43
CA ARG A 178 -12.61 10.06 -2.45
C ARG A 178 -11.84 11.10 -3.25
N ASP A 179 -10.89 11.78 -2.62
CA ASP A 179 -10.05 12.76 -3.28
C ASP A 179 -9.01 12.04 -4.17
N PRO A 180 -8.93 12.36 -5.48
CA PRO A 180 -7.99 11.71 -6.40
C PRO A 180 -6.53 11.86 -5.96
N ARG A 181 -6.14 13.00 -5.41
CA ARG A 181 -4.76 13.20 -4.98
C ARG A 181 -4.44 12.33 -3.77
N GLU A 182 -5.32 12.30 -2.77
CA GLU A 182 -5.20 11.43 -1.60
C GLU A 182 -5.23 9.94 -1.96
N ALA A 183 -6.05 9.57 -2.95
CA ALA A 183 -6.08 8.22 -3.54
C ALA A 183 -4.72 7.83 -4.12
N LEU A 184 -4.13 8.69 -4.97
CA LEU A 184 -2.83 8.44 -5.56
C LEU A 184 -1.71 8.46 -4.51
N LEU A 185 -1.78 9.32 -3.49
CA LEU A 185 -0.83 9.27 -2.36
C LEU A 185 -0.95 7.95 -1.59
N THR A 186 -2.15 7.45 -1.35
CA THR A 186 -2.39 6.15 -0.72
C THR A 186 -1.76 5.02 -1.54
N MET A 187 -1.95 5.04 -2.86
CA MET A 187 -1.31 4.11 -3.79
C MET A 187 0.22 4.23 -3.77
N GLY A 188 0.74 5.46 -3.80
CA GLY A 188 2.16 5.75 -3.71
C GLY A 188 2.78 5.22 -2.42
N ALA A 189 2.07 5.26 -1.29
CA ALA A 189 2.55 4.73 -0.01
C ALA A 189 2.73 3.21 -0.04
N SER A 190 1.98 2.50 -0.89
CA SER A 190 2.19 1.08 -1.16
C SER A 190 3.43 0.80 -2.03
N MET A 191 3.89 1.79 -2.78
CA MET A 191 5.04 1.71 -3.68
C MET A 191 6.35 2.16 -3.04
N THR A 192 6.28 2.98 -1.97
CA THR A 192 7.46 3.55 -1.32
C THR A 192 8.31 2.48 -0.61
N ILE A 193 9.29 1.94 -1.33
CA ILE A 193 10.24 0.95 -0.83
C ILE A 193 11.65 1.52 -0.98
N PRO A 194 12.44 1.64 0.11
CA PRO A 194 13.85 1.96 0.01
C PRO A 194 14.63 0.87 -0.77
N PRO A 195 15.59 1.23 -1.65
CA PRO A 195 16.13 2.57 -1.85
C PRO A 195 15.44 3.36 -2.98
N PHE A 196 14.38 2.82 -3.60
CA PHE A 196 13.73 3.44 -4.77
C PHE A 196 13.07 4.79 -4.47
N PHE A 197 12.57 4.97 -3.25
CA PHE A 197 12.00 6.23 -2.76
C PHE A 197 12.83 6.82 -1.61
N ARG A 198 12.87 8.15 -1.53
CA ARG A 198 13.62 8.89 -0.49
C ARG A 198 13.08 8.68 0.91
N SER A 199 11.79 8.44 1.02
CA SER A 199 11.08 8.34 2.30
C SER A 199 10.03 7.26 2.23
N PHE A 200 9.62 6.78 3.40
CA PHE A 200 8.36 6.05 3.53
C PHE A 200 7.20 6.93 3.11
N GLY A 201 6.16 6.27 2.62
CA GLY A 201 4.99 6.96 2.12
C GLY A 201 4.24 7.70 3.20
N ARG A 202 3.69 8.86 2.84
CA ARG A 202 2.77 9.61 3.69
C ARG A 202 1.38 9.57 3.07
N VAL A 203 0.40 9.30 3.92
CA VAL A 203 -1.04 9.44 3.64
C VAL A 203 -1.53 10.47 4.65
N ASN A 204 -2.27 11.48 4.20
CA ASN A 204 -2.76 12.57 5.05
C ASN A 204 -3.91 12.10 5.95
#